data_AF-A0A428NCC6-F1
#
_entry.id   AF-A0A428NCC6-F1
#
_cell.length_a   1.000
_cell.length_b   1.000
_cell.length_c   1.000
_cell.angle_alpha   90.00
_cell.angle_beta   90.00
_cell.angle_gamma   90.00
#
_symmetry.space_group_name_H-M   'P 1'
#
loop_
_entity.id
_entity.type
_entity.pdbx_description
1 polymer ?
#
loop_
_entity_poly.entity_id
_entity_poly.type
_entity_poly.pdbx_seq_one_letter_code
_entity_poly.pdbx_strand_id
1 'polypeptide(L)'
;DIVFRSPAATEPEQEEVRMTLFIKETQTIINQAIGICGASGILDEMPKQTNNSFYGIEKELGNQLCQPYSLYRLEMGLHIPMLLADRFLQSQQFELALSVCHFVLDPAAPGRKSYLSRIWKLLPFKDIQRMPLEDYLLEAISPKSLNNSDAVKIVTDWRNNAFWPQLVARSRPLAYMKWIVIKYKEILIAYGDFYFRRSTLESIPNAIRMYVLASRMYGPWGQKIPRRHNIWQFAEILHLSCLNYYITPIV
;
A
#
# COMPACT_ATOMS: atom_id res chain seq x y z
N ASP A 1 -0.01 72.37 2.08
CA ASP A 1 -0.73 71.11 2.27
C ASP A 1 -0.26 70.05 1.29
N ILE A 2 0.76 69.29 1.67
CA ILE A 2 1.24 68.13 0.91
C ILE A 2 0.59 66.91 1.56
N VAL A 3 -0.46 66.41 0.91
CA VAL A 3 -1.18 65.21 1.35
C VAL A 3 -0.27 64.01 1.16
N PHE A 4 0.22 63.42 2.25
CA PHE A 4 0.84 62.09 2.25
C PHE A 4 -0.22 61.06 1.84
N ARG A 5 -0.23 60.66 0.56
CA ARG A 5 -0.89 59.42 0.15
C ARG A 5 -0.07 58.26 0.71
N SER A 6 -0.71 57.44 1.55
CA SER A 6 -0.18 56.14 1.96
C SER A 6 0.28 55.36 0.71
N PRO A 7 1.46 54.71 0.73
CA PRO A 7 1.87 53.87 -0.39
C PRO A 7 0.84 52.76 -0.57
N ALA A 8 0.40 52.58 -1.81
CA ALA A 8 -0.45 51.46 -2.20
C ALA A 8 0.25 50.15 -1.81
N ALA A 9 -0.53 49.19 -1.31
CA ALA A 9 -0.07 47.89 -0.81
C ALA A 9 1.01 47.29 -1.71
N THR A 10 2.12 46.91 -1.08
CA THR A 10 3.28 46.28 -1.70
C THR A 10 2.88 45.05 -2.51
N GLU A 11 3.35 44.95 -3.76
CA GLU A 11 3.15 43.82 -4.69
C GLU A 11 3.14 42.40 -4.06
N PRO A 12 3.97 42.05 -3.05
CA PRO A 12 3.88 40.74 -2.38
C PRO A 12 2.52 40.42 -1.72
N GLU A 13 1.80 41.39 -1.16
CA GLU A 13 0.50 41.14 -0.52
C GLU A 13 -0.59 40.85 -1.56
N GLN A 14 -0.51 41.47 -2.75
CA GLN A 14 -1.45 41.19 -3.83
C GLN A 14 -1.21 39.80 -4.43
N GLU A 15 0.03 39.35 -4.50
CA GLU A 15 0.39 38.03 -5.02
C GLU A 15 -0.02 36.90 -4.05
N GLU A 16 0.09 37.11 -2.75
CA GLU A 16 -0.39 36.16 -1.73
C GLU A 16 -1.93 36.04 -1.73
N VAL A 17 -2.63 37.16 -1.91
CA VAL A 17 -4.10 37.15 -2.11
C VAL A 17 -4.46 36.43 -3.42
N ARG A 18 -3.69 36.62 -4.50
CA ARG A 18 -3.91 35.93 -5.79
C ARG A 18 -3.69 34.44 -5.69
N MET A 19 -2.65 34.02 -4.97
CA MET A 19 -2.33 32.61 -4.73
C MET A 19 -3.38 31.94 -3.84
N THR A 20 -3.85 32.60 -2.78
CA THR A 20 -4.91 32.05 -1.92
C THR A 20 -6.26 32.00 -2.63
N LEU A 21 -6.54 32.94 -3.53
CA LEU A 21 -7.74 32.94 -4.36
C LEU A 21 -7.68 31.84 -5.43
N PHE A 22 -6.52 31.63 -6.06
CA PHE A 22 -6.29 30.51 -6.98
C PHE A 22 -6.40 29.14 -6.28
N ILE A 23 -5.88 29.01 -5.05
CA ILE A 23 -6.04 27.81 -4.24
C ILE A 23 -7.52 27.58 -3.90
N LYS A 24 -8.27 28.61 -3.50
CA LYS A 24 -9.71 28.49 -3.23
C LYS A 24 -10.50 28.11 -4.49
N GLU A 25 -10.23 28.73 -5.62
CA GLU A 25 -10.89 28.44 -6.91
C GLU A 25 -10.60 27.00 -7.36
N THR A 26 -9.35 26.55 -7.27
CA THR A 26 -9.00 25.15 -7.59
C THR A 26 -9.64 24.17 -6.62
N GLN A 27 -9.71 24.48 -5.32
CA GLN A 27 -10.47 23.68 -4.35
C GLN A 27 -11.95 23.59 -4.73
N THR A 28 -12.55 24.69 -5.20
CA THR A 28 -13.96 24.76 -5.55
C THR A 28 -14.26 23.96 -6.82
N ILE A 29 -13.39 24.05 -7.82
CA ILE A 29 -13.45 23.26 -9.06
C ILE A 29 -13.25 21.77 -8.78
N ILE A 30 -12.31 21.42 -7.90
CA ILE A 30 -12.10 20.03 -7.45
C ILE A 30 -13.35 19.52 -6.71
N ASN A 31 -13.92 20.32 -5.82
CA ASN A 31 -15.15 19.98 -5.10
C ASN A 31 -16.37 19.90 -6.04
N GLN A 32 -16.44 20.71 -7.09
CA GLN A 32 -17.46 20.63 -8.15
C GLN A 32 -17.25 19.41 -9.05
N ALA A 33 -16.02 19.06 -9.41
CA ALA A 33 -15.71 17.84 -10.16
C ALA A 33 -16.04 16.58 -9.34
N ILE A 34 -15.75 16.61 -8.03
CA ILE A 34 -16.17 15.60 -7.07
C ILE A 34 -17.70 15.61 -6.90
N GLY A 35 -18.37 16.76 -7.01
CA GLY A 35 -19.82 16.91 -6.90
C GLY A 35 -20.62 16.51 -8.15
N ILE A 36 -20.07 16.70 -9.35
CA ILE A 36 -20.69 16.33 -10.63
C ILE A 36 -20.49 14.84 -10.94
N CYS A 37 -19.34 14.28 -10.54
CA CYS A 37 -19.03 12.87 -10.79
C CYS A 37 -19.37 11.96 -9.58
N GLY A 38 -19.49 12.53 -8.37
CA GLY A 38 -19.26 11.75 -7.16
C GLY A 38 -17.81 11.24 -7.14
N ALA A 39 -17.19 11.06 -5.98
CA ALA A 39 -15.94 10.31 -5.94
C ALA A 39 -16.11 8.85 -6.46
N SER A 40 -17.36 8.37 -6.59
CA SER A 40 -17.73 7.14 -7.30
C SER A 40 -17.49 7.20 -8.82
N GLY A 41 -17.77 8.33 -9.49
CA GLY A 41 -17.62 8.41 -10.95
C GLY A 41 -16.17 8.41 -11.40
N ILE A 42 -15.26 9.00 -10.62
CA ILE A 42 -13.80 8.90 -10.84
C ILE A 42 -13.34 7.43 -10.77
N LEU A 43 -13.92 6.64 -9.86
CA LEU A 43 -13.60 5.21 -9.75
C LEU A 43 -14.14 4.40 -10.93
N ASP A 44 -15.29 4.79 -11.49
CA ASP A 44 -15.88 4.15 -12.67
C ASP A 44 -15.11 4.47 -13.96
N GLU A 45 -14.49 5.64 -14.03
CA GLU A 45 -13.61 6.07 -15.14
C GLU A 45 -12.21 5.47 -15.07
N MET A 46 -11.78 4.92 -13.93
CA MET A 46 -10.47 4.27 -13.85
C MET A 46 -10.42 3.03 -14.75
N PRO A 47 -9.32 2.84 -15.52
CA PRO A 47 -9.22 1.77 -16.50
C PRO A 47 -9.29 0.40 -15.81
N LYS A 48 -10.37 -0.33 -16.08
CA LYS A 48 -10.59 -1.67 -15.51
C LYS A 48 -9.49 -2.61 -15.99
N GLN A 49 -8.81 -3.23 -15.03
CA GLN A 49 -7.63 -4.07 -15.23
C GLN A 49 -8.03 -5.48 -15.70
N THR A 50 -8.56 -5.58 -16.92
CA THR A 50 -9.27 -6.79 -17.39
C THR A 50 -8.38 -7.82 -18.08
N ASN A 51 -7.26 -7.41 -18.71
CA ASN A 51 -6.51 -8.28 -19.62
C ASN A 51 -5.02 -8.37 -19.26
N ASN A 52 -4.42 -9.58 -19.34
CA ASN A 52 -2.98 -9.81 -19.11
C ASN A 52 -2.08 -8.99 -20.05
N SER A 53 -2.56 -8.70 -21.26
CA SER A 53 -1.88 -7.82 -22.22
C SER A 53 -1.72 -6.38 -21.71
N PHE A 54 -2.58 -5.93 -20.78
CA PHE A 54 -2.43 -4.65 -20.10
C PHE A 54 -1.19 -4.61 -19.21
N TYR A 55 -0.65 -5.73 -18.74
CA TYR A 55 0.60 -5.73 -17.97
C TYR A 55 1.81 -6.28 -18.73
N GLY A 56 1.64 -6.60 -20.03
CA GLY A 56 2.73 -7.10 -20.87
C GLY A 56 3.24 -8.47 -20.43
N ILE A 57 2.38 -9.33 -19.89
CA ILE A 57 2.76 -10.67 -19.41
C ILE A 57 2.82 -11.60 -20.64
N GLU A 58 3.93 -11.58 -21.37
CA GLU A 58 4.19 -12.56 -22.43
C GLU A 58 5.11 -13.72 -21.98
N LYS A 59 5.89 -13.60 -20.89
CA LYS A 59 6.63 -14.75 -20.33
C LYS A 59 7.30 -14.60 -18.95
N GLU A 60 7.55 -13.40 -18.44
CA GLU A 60 8.23 -13.20 -17.15
C GLU A 60 7.50 -12.18 -16.26
N LEU A 61 7.79 -12.23 -14.96
CA LEU A 61 7.28 -11.34 -13.92
C LEU A 61 7.38 -9.88 -14.38
N GLY A 62 6.25 -9.30 -14.80
CA GLY A 62 6.21 -8.01 -15.48
C GLY A 62 6.92 -6.91 -14.69
N ASN A 63 8.15 -6.59 -15.09
CA ASN A 63 8.94 -5.50 -14.55
C ASN A 63 8.49 -4.18 -15.20
N GLN A 64 8.53 -3.06 -14.46
CA GLN A 64 8.13 -1.72 -14.96
C GLN A 64 8.98 -1.21 -16.14
N LEU A 65 10.07 -1.92 -16.44
CA LEU A 65 11.02 -1.61 -17.51
C LEU A 65 10.96 -2.64 -18.67
N CYS A 66 10.05 -3.60 -18.62
CA CYS A 66 9.98 -4.68 -19.63
C CYS A 66 9.49 -4.16 -20.99
N GLN A 67 8.56 -3.21 -20.99
CA GLN A 67 7.99 -2.60 -22.21
C GLN A 67 8.03 -1.07 -22.10
N PRO A 68 8.17 -0.32 -23.21
CA PRO A 68 8.20 1.15 -23.18
C PRO A 68 6.99 1.80 -22.48
N TYR A 69 5.81 1.18 -22.57
CA TYR A 69 4.58 1.67 -21.95
C TYR A 69 4.31 1.10 -20.55
N SER A 70 5.10 0.13 -20.08
CA SER A 70 4.80 -0.60 -18.83
C SER A 70 4.87 0.30 -17.59
N LEU A 71 5.72 1.33 -17.62
CA LEU A 71 5.79 2.37 -16.60
C LEU A 71 4.43 3.07 -16.43
N TYR A 72 3.87 3.63 -17.50
CA TYR A 72 2.59 4.35 -17.45
C TYR A 72 1.44 3.48 -16.94
N ARG A 73 1.44 2.20 -17.28
CA ARG A 73 0.38 1.28 -16.86
C ARG A 73 0.44 0.98 -15.36
N LEU A 74 1.64 0.93 -14.78
CA LEU A 74 1.79 0.81 -13.33
C LEU A 74 1.53 2.12 -12.60
N GLU A 75 1.89 3.26 -13.20
CA GLU A 75 1.49 4.56 -12.67
C GLU A 75 -0.05 4.65 -12.59
N MET A 76 -0.75 4.31 -13.67
CA MET A 76 -2.22 4.30 -13.71
C MET A 76 -2.87 3.25 -12.82
N GLY A 77 -2.34 2.02 -12.80
CA GLY A 77 -2.96 0.90 -12.09
C GLY A 77 -2.68 0.84 -10.58
N LEU A 78 -1.57 1.43 -10.13
CA LEU A 78 -1.09 1.27 -8.75
C LEU A 78 -0.72 2.59 -8.10
N HIS A 79 0.15 3.41 -8.72
CA HIS A 79 0.65 4.61 -8.04
C HIS A 79 -0.43 5.70 -7.92
N ILE A 80 -1.22 5.94 -8.97
CA ILE A 80 -2.29 6.93 -8.96
C ILE A 80 -3.38 6.58 -7.92
N PRO A 81 -3.97 5.36 -7.90
CA PRO A 81 -4.97 5.01 -6.88
C PRO A 81 -4.42 5.14 -5.46
N MET A 82 -3.18 4.73 -5.23
CA MET A 82 -2.60 4.81 -3.89
C MET A 82 -2.27 6.24 -3.45
N LEU A 83 -1.80 7.08 -4.37
CA LEU A 83 -1.64 8.52 -4.12
C LEU A 83 -2.98 9.16 -3.76
N LEU A 84 -4.04 8.79 -4.48
CA LEU A 84 -5.39 9.30 -4.27
C LEU A 84 -5.95 8.83 -2.91
N ALA A 85 -5.73 7.57 -2.54
CA ALA A 85 -6.07 7.06 -1.21
C ALA A 85 -5.34 7.82 -0.09
N ASP A 86 -4.05 8.13 -0.26
CA ASP A 86 -3.30 8.96 0.70
C ASP A 86 -3.89 10.38 0.81
N ARG A 87 -4.32 10.99 -0.30
CA ARG A 87 -4.99 12.30 -0.28
C ARG A 87 -6.33 12.26 0.44
N PHE A 88 -7.14 11.22 0.22
CA PHE A 88 -8.40 11.04 0.92
C PHE A 88 -8.23 10.76 2.42
N LEU A 89 -7.18 10.03 2.79
CA LEU A 89 -6.83 9.85 4.19
C LEU A 89 -6.45 11.19 4.85
N GLN A 90 -5.65 12.02 4.17
CA GLN A 90 -5.29 13.35 4.65
C GLN A 90 -6.51 14.27 4.82
N SER A 91 -7.52 14.15 3.95
CA SER A 91 -8.78 14.91 4.04
C SER A 91 -9.84 14.27 4.95
N GLN A 92 -9.51 13.17 5.65
CA GLN A 92 -10.43 12.40 6.51
C GLN A 92 -11.67 11.83 5.77
N GLN A 93 -11.57 11.63 4.46
CA GLN A 93 -12.61 11.01 3.63
C GLN A 93 -12.39 9.49 3.57
N PHE A 94 -12.64 8.80 4.70
CA PHE A 94 -12.25 7.39 4.86
C PHE A 94 -12.98 6.41 3.93
N GLU A 95 -14.29 6.60 3.70
CA GLU A 95 -15.06 5.73 2.80
C GLU A 95 -14.53 5.77 1.37
N LEU A 96 -14.11 6.95 0.91
CA LEU A 96 -13.52 7.14 -0.41
C LEU A 96 -12.11 6.57 -0.48
N ALA A 97 -11.32 6.74 0.58
CA ALA A 97 -10.00 6.10 0.66
C ALA A 97 -10.12 4.57 0.57
N LEU A 98 -11.08 3.98 1.26
CA LEU A 98 -11.35 2.53 1.23
C LEU A 98 -11.82 2.07 -0.15
N SER A 99 -12.75 2.79 -0.80
CA SER A 99 -13.25 2.42 -2.13
C SER A 99 -12.16 2.46 -3.20
N VAL A 100 -11.26 3.43 -3.14
CA VAL A 100 -10.08 3.51 -4.01
C VAL A 100 -9.13 2.35 -3.73
N CYS A 101 -8.84 2.04 -2.47
CA CYS A 101 -8.04 0.87 -2.12
C CYS A 101 -8.68 -0.43 -2.64
N HIS A 102 -10.01 -0.53 -2.62
CA HIS A 102 -10.75 -1.67 -3.17
C HIS A 102 -10.63 -1.86 -4.67
N PHE A 103 -10.16 -0.86 -5.42
CA PHE A 103 -9.79 -1.03 -6.82
C PHE A 103 -8.54 -1.92 -6.98
N VAL A 104 -7.58 -1.82 -6.05
CA VAL A 104 -6.32 -2.56 -6.08
C VAL A 104 -6.41 -3.87 -5.27
N LEU A 105 -6.97 -3.77 -4.07
CA LEU A 105 -7.04 -4.81 -3.04
C LEU A 105 -8.46 -4.96 -2.49
N ASP A 106 -9.07 -6.11 -2.71
CA ASP A 106 -10.42 -6.41 -2.21
C ASP A 106 -10.41 -7.62 -1.28
N PRO A 107 -10.32 -7.40 0.05
CA PRO A 107 -10.31 -8.50 1.01
C PRO A 107 -11.66 -9.21 1.13
N ALA A 108 -12.76 -8.55 0.75
CA ALA A 108 -14.13 -9.05 0.88
C ALA A 108 -14.62 -9.75 -0.39
N ALA A 109 -13.81 -9.78 -1.45
CA ALA A 109 -14.18 -10.39 -2.72
C ALA A 109 -14.63 -11.86 -2.55
N PRO A 110 -15.87 -12.20 -2.94
CA PRO A 110 -16.36 -13.58 -2.88
C PRO A 110 -15.74 -14.43 -3.98
N GLY A 111 -15.42 -15.69 -3.71
CA GLY A 111 -15.01 -16.63 -4.76
C GLY A 111 -14.26 -17.87 -4.28
N ARG A 112 -14.30 -18.93 -5.12
CA ARG A 112 -13.58 -20.20 -4.90
C ARG A 112 -12.17 -20.24 -5.54
N LYS A 113 -11.71 -19.13 -6.13
CA LYS A 113 -10.37 -19.04 -6.75
C LYS A 113 -9.26 -19.10 -5.69
N SER A 114 -8.02 -19.33 -6.12
CA SER A 114 -6.83 -19.24 -5.27
C SER A 114 -6.84 -17.93 -4.48
N TYR A 115 -6.43 -18.01 -3.20
CA TYR A 115 -6.52 -16.92 -2.23
C TYR A 115 -5.95 -15.59 -2.76
N LEU A 116 -4.80 -15.62 -3.44
CA LEU A 116 -4.16 -14.42 -4.00
C LEU A 116 -4.94 -13.84 -5.18
N SER A 117 -5.36 -14.67 -6.14
CA SER A 117 -6.09 -14.23 -7.32
C SER A 117 -7.49 -13.68 -7.00
N ARG A 118 -8.04 -14.04 -5.84
CA ARG A 118 -9.31 -13.52 -5.33
C ARG A 118 -9.16 -12.12 -4.73
N ILE A 119 -8.13 -11.93 -3.92
CA ILE A 119 -7.95 -10.71 -3.12
C ILE A 119 -7.32 -9.57 -3.94
N TRP A 120 -6.36 -9.91 -4.80
CA TRP A 120 -5.66 -8.93 -5.62
C TRP A 120 -6.39 -8.73 -6.94
N LYS A 121 -6.73 -7.48 -7.27
CA LYS A 121 -7.31 -7.14 -8.57
C LYS A 121 -6.23 -6.88 -9.63
N LEU A 122 -5.08 -6.33 -9.20
CA LEU A 122 -3.91 -6.10 -10.04
C LEU A 122 -3.33 -7.43 -10.55
N LEU A 123 -3.32 -7.62 -11.87
CA LEU A 123 -2.87 -8.85 -12.53
C LEU A 123 -1.45 -9.30 -12.16
N PRO A 124 -0.39 -8.45 -12.17
CA PRO A 124 0.95 -8.87 -11.77
C PRO A 124 1.04 -9.39 -10.34
N PHE A 125 0.05 -9.12 -9.47
CA PHE A 125 0.02 -9.62 -8.11
C PHE A 125 -0.73 -10.95 -7.94
N LYS A 126 -1.52 -11.36 -8.94
CA LYS A 126 -2.28 -12.62 -8.91
C LYS A 126 -1.40 -13.84 -9.13
N ASP A 127 -0.36 -13.68 -9.94
CA ASP A 127 0.49 -14.76 -10.44
C ASP A 127 1.82 -14.89 -9.68
N ILE A 128 2.01 -14.09 -8.62
CA ILE A 128 3.23 -14.15 -7.80
C ILE A 128 3.25 -15.49 -7.09
N GLN A 129 4.14 -16.38 -7.54
CA GLN A 129 4.53 -17.56 -6.79
C GLN A 129 5.05 -17.07 -5.43
N ARG A 130 4.52 -17.66 -4.35
CA ARG A 130 4.88 -17.31 -2.96
C ARG A 130 6.32 -17.71 -2.67
N MET A 131 7.30 -17.05 -3.27
CA MET A 131 8.68 -17.17 -2.83
C MET A 131 8.83 -16.25 -1.64
N PRO A 132 9.06 -16.77 -0.42
CA PRO A 132 9.37 -15.93 0.71
C PRO A 132 10.62 -15.11 0.38
N LEU A 133 10.72 -13.91 0.98
CA LEU A 133 11.82 -13.00 0.71
C LEU A 133 13.19 -13.67 0.93
N GLU A 134 13.25 -14.55 1.91
CA GLU A 134 14.44 -15.35 2.24
C GLU A 134 14.84 -16.24 1.07
N ASP A 135 13.92 -17.03 0.52
CA ASP A 135 14.20 -17.93 -0.62
C ASP A 135 14.57 -17.16 -1.88
N TYR A 136 13.95 -16.00 -2.15
CA TYR A 136 14.33 -15.13 -3.26
C TYR A 136 15.73 -14.55 -3.08
N LEU A 137 16.09 -14.12 -1.87
CA LEU A 137 17.43 -13.62 -1.56
C LEU A 137 18.47 -14.75 -1.63
N LEU A 138 18.14 -15.93 -1.13
CA LEU A 138 18.99 -17.11 -1.19
C LEU A 138 19.17 -17.60 -2.62
N GLU A 139 18.14 -17.56 -3.45
CA GLU A 139 18.22 -17.84 -4.88
C GLU A 139 19.09 -16.79 -5.60
N ALA A 140 18.92 -15.50 -5.27
CA ALA A 140 19.75 -14.43 -5.82
C ALA A 140 21.23 -14.50 -5.40
N ILE A 141 21.54 -15.11 -4.25
CA ILE A 141 22.90 -15.29 -3.71
C ILE A 141 23.49 -16.65 -4.11
N SER A 142 22.66 -17.62 -4.49
CA SER A 142 23.09 -18.96 -4.88
C SER A 142 24.09 -18.91 -6.03
N PRO A 143 25.17 -19.72 -6.02
CA PRO A 143 26.20 -19.71 -7.05
C PRO A 143 25.66 -20.02 -8.47
N LYS A 144 24.49 -20.65 -8.56
CA LYS A 144 23.79 -20.89 -9.84
C LYS A 144 23.24 -19.60 -10.48
N SER A 145 22.94 -18.59 -9.67
CA SER A 145 22.46 -17.26 -10.08
C SER A 145 23.58 -16.29 -10.46
N LEU A 146 24.83 -16.56 -10.05
CA LEU A 146 26.00 -15.77 -10.46
C LEU A 146 26.26 -15.82 -11.98
N ASN A 147 25.73 -16.82 -12.69
CA ASN A 147 25.75 -16.89 -14.15
C ASN A 147 24.64 -16.07 -14.81
N ASN A 148 23.61 -15.66 -14.07
CA ASN A 148 22.52 -14.82 -14.55
C ASN A 148 22.91 -13.35 -14.42
N SER A 149 23.37 -12.75 -15.53
CA SER A 149 23.83 -11.36 -15.55
C SER A 149 22.81 -10.35 -15.02
N ASP A 150 21.51 -10.65 -15.11
CA ASP A 150 20.43 -9.72 -14.76
C ASP A 150 20.15 -9.68 -13.25
N ALA A 151 20.25 -10.81 -12.54
CA ALA A 151 20.11 -10.83 -11.09
C ALA A 151 21.24 -10.05 -10.41
N VAL A 152 22.47 -10.19 -10.93
CA VAL A 152 23.63 -9.43 -10.47
C VAL A 152 23.43 -7.94 -10.72
N LYS A 153 22.96 -7.53 -11.91
CA LYS A 153 22.64 -6.13 -12.23
C LYS A 153 21.63 -5.53 -11.25
N ILE A 154 20.53 -6.23 -10.98
CA ILE A 154 19.50 -5.79 -10.03
C ILE A 154 20.11 -5.54 -8.64
N VAL A 155 20.94 -6.46 -8.14
CA VAL A 155 21.60 -6.32 -6.83
C VAL A 155 22.62 -5.18 -6.83
N THR A 156 23.39 -4.99 -7.90
CA THR A 156 24.33 -3.86 -8.01
C THR A 156 23.61 -2.52 -8.07
N ASP A 157 22.50 -2.45 -8.79
CA ASP A 157 21.70 -1.23 -8.90
C ASP A 157 21.11 -0.82 -7.55
N TRP A 158 20.65 -1.80 -6.76
CA TRP A 158 20.21 -1.55 -5.38
C TRP A 158 21.34 -1.07 -4.48
N ARG A 159 22.53 -1.67 -4.60
CA ARG A 159 23.70 -1.28 -3.78
C ARG A 159 24.13 0.16 -4.08
N ASN A 160 24.09 0.55 -5.36
CA ASN A 160 24.45 1.89 -5.79
C ASN A 160 23.37 2.92 -5.39
N ASN A 161 22.09 2.52 -5.36
CA ASN A 161 20.95 3.41 -5.11
C ASN A 161 20.08 2.95 -3.93
N ALA A 162 20.69 2.67 -2.78
CA ALA A 162 20.01 2.07 -1.63
C ALA A 162 18.86 2.94 -1.05
N PHE A 163 18.95 4.26 -1.20
CA PHE A 163 17.96 5.20 -0.66
C PHE A 163 16.81 5.53 -1.63
N TRP A 164 16.73 4.84 -2.77
CA TRP A 164 15.63 5.00 -3.73
C TRP A 164 14.62 3.86 -3.58
N PRO A 165 13.57 4.02 -2.76
CA PRO A 165 12.68 2.92 -2.38
C PRO A 165 11.92 2.35 -3.58
N GLN A 166 11.49 3.18 -4.53
CA GLN A 166 10.86 2.70 -5.77
C GLN A 166 11.78 1.73 -6.51
N LEU A 167 13.07 2.06 -6.67
CA LEU A 167 14.01 1.23 -7.44
C LEU A 167 14.11 -0.19 -6.85
N VAL A 168 14.18 -0.31 -5.53
CA VAL A 168 14.19 -1.62 -4.84
C VAL A 168 12.83 -2.32 -4.94
N ALA A 169 11.72 -1.57 -4.86
CA ALA A 169 10.37 -2.11 -4.96
C ALA A 169 10.03 -2.65 -6.36
N ARG A 170 10.54 -2.03 -7.43
CA ARG A 170 10.31 -2.45 -8.84
C ARG A 170 10.69 -3.90 -9.08
N SER A 171 11.84 -4.29 -8.57
CA SER A 171 12.38 -5.64 -8.66
C SER A 171 11.75 -6.63 -7.69
N ARG A 172 10.97 -6.15 -6.70
CA ARG A 172 10.36 -6.97 -5.65
C ARG A 172 8.88 -6.64 -5.53
N PRO A 173 8.00 -7.26 -6.31
CA PRO A 173 6.57 -6.91 -6.31
C PRO A 173 5.90 -7.11 -4.94
N LEU A 174 6.44 -8.01 -4.11
CA LEU A 174 5.99 -8.19 -2.72
C LEU A 174 6.12 -6.91 -1.88
N ALA A 175 7.06 -6.03 -2.18
CA ALA A 175 7.21 -4.74 -1.51
C ALA A 175 5.99 -3.85 -1.73
N TYR A 176 5.49 -3.76 -2.98
CA TYR A 176 4.27 -3.02 -3.29
C TYR A 176 3.04 -3.62 -2.62
N MET A 177 2.91 -4.94 -2.62
CA MET A 177 1.80 -5.62 -1.93
C MET A 177 1.78 -5.30 -0.44
N LYS A 178 2.96 -5.34 0.21
CA LYS A 178 3.09 -4.98 1.64
C LYS A 178 2.72 -3.51 1.87
N TRP A 179 3.19 -2.60 1.02
CA TRP A 179 2.86 -1.19 1.11
C TRP A 179 1.34 -0.94 1.04
N ILE A 180 0.65 -1.53 0.06
CA ILE A 180 -0.81 -1.40 -0.10
C ILE A 180 -1.54 -1.92 1.13
N VAL A 181 -1.14 -3.08 1.66
CA VAL A 181 -1.76 -3.68 2.85
C VAL A 181 -1.52 -2.82 4.09
N ILE A 182 -0.31 -2.25 4.26
CA ILE A 182 -0.01 -1.33 5.36
C ILE A 182 -0.90 -0.10 5.26
N LYS A 183 -0.98 0.52 4.08
CA LYS A 183 -1.82 1.69 3.83
C LYS A 183 -3.31 1.44 4.09
N TYR A 184 -3.83 0.31 3.65
CA TYR A 184 -5.21 -0.10 3.94
C TYR A 184 -5.47 -0.20 5.44
N LYS A 185 -4.52 -0.76 6.21
CA LYS A 185 -4.63 -0.85 7.67
C LYS A 185 -4.53 0.52 8.35
N GLU A 186 -3.67 1.41 7.87
CA GLU A 186 -3.59 2.80 8.34
C GLU A 186 -4.95 3.51 8.19
N ILE A 187 -5.62 3.33 7.04
CA ILE A 187 -6.96 3.89 6.80
C ILE A 187 -7.99 3.32 7.80
N LEU A 188 -8.01 1.99 8.00
CA LEU A 188 -8.94 1.37 8.96
C LEU A 188 -8.74 1.84 10.40
N ILE A 189 -7.48 1.98 10.84
CA ILE A 189 -7.16 2.47 12.18
C ILE A 189 -7.60 3.92 12.33
N ALA A 190 -7.23 4.79 11.37
CA ALA A 190 -7.62 6.19 11.39
C ALA A 190 -9.16 6.37 11.38
N TYR A 191 -9.87 5.50 10.66
CA TYR A 191 -11.33 5.53 10.65
C TYR A 191 -11.93 5.07 11.99
N GLY A 192 -11.34 4.04 12.61
CA GLY A 192 -11.68 3.62 13.97
C GLY A 192 -11.47 4.75 14.99
N ASP A 193 -10.32 5.43 14.93
CA ASP A 193 -9.98 6.56 15.80
C ASP A 193 -10.99 7.70 15.66
N PHE A 194 -11.43 7.98 14.43
CA PHE A 194 -12.44 8.99 14.15
C PHE A 194 -13.79 8.68 14.82
N TYR A 195 -14.27 7.43 14.73
CA TYR A 195 -15.50 7.02 15.42
C TYR A 195 -15.32 7.02 16.94
N PHE A 196 -14.18 6.56 17.44
CA PHE A 196 -13.90 6.47 18.87
C PHE A 196 -13.94 7.84 19.55
N ARG A 197 -13.40 8.88 18.90
CA ARG A 197 -13.42 10.27 19.41
C ARG A 197 -14.83 10.85 19.59
N ARG A 198 -15.84 10.34 18.88
CA ARG A 198 -17.24 10.81 19.03
C ARG A 198 -17.87 10.34 20.33
N SER A 199 -17.42 9.21 20.89
CA SER A 199 -17.82 8.68 22.19
C SER A 199 -19.35 8.58 22.40
N THR A 200 -20.11 8.31 21.34
CA THR A 200 -21.55 8.01 21.41
C THR A 200 -21.79 6.50 21.46
N LEU A 201 -22.92 6.07 22.02
CA LEU A 201 -23.30 4.64 22.12
C LEU A 201 -23.31 3.93 20.75
N GLU A 202 -23.71 4.62 19.68
CA GLU A 202 -23.74 4.07 18.31
C GLU A 202 -22.36 4.11 17.62
N SER A 203 -21.46 5.02 18.03
CA SER A 203 -20.13 5.15 17.41
C SER A 203 -19.15 4.09 17.89
N ILE A 204 -19.26 3.64 19.14
CA ILE A 204 -18.34 2.67 19.74
C ILE A 204 -18.37 1.31 19.00
N PRO A 205 -19.54 0.70 18.70
CA PRO A 205 -19.59 -0.53 17.91
C PRO A 205 -18.94 -0.39 16.52
N ASN A 206 -19.09 0.77 15.88
CA ASN A 206 -18.47 1.04 14.58
C ASN A 206 -16.95 1.13 14.67
N ALA A 207 -16.41 1.79 15.69
CA ALA A 207 -14.97 1.82 15.96
C ALA A 207 -14.42 0.41 16.19
N ILE A 208 -15.10 -0.39 17.03
CA ILE A 208 -14.72 -1.78 17.31
C ILE A 208 -14.68 -2.60 16.00
N ARG A 209 -15.67 -2.45 15.12
CA ARG A 209 -15.69 -3.13 13.82
C ARG A 209 -14.43 -2.81 13.01
N MET A 210 -14.03 -1.55 12.94
CA MET A 210 -12.83 -1.15 12.18
C MET A 210 -11.55 -1.73 12.78
N TYR A 211 -11.40 -1.71 14.10
CA TYR A 211 -10.23 -2.31 14.76
C TYR A 211 -10.19 -3.83 14.63
N VAL A 212 -11.32 -4.52 14.71
CA VAL A 212 -11.39 -5.97 14.49
C VAL A 212 -11.00 -6.31 13.05
N LEU A 213 -11.46 -5.54 12.06
CA LEU A 213 -11.04 -5.71 10.67
C LEU A 213 -9.52 -5.51 10.52
N ALA A 214 -8.97 -4.45 11.10
CA ALA A 214 -7.53 -4.19 11.07
C ALA A 214 -6.72 -5.32 11.74
N SER A 215 -7.17 -5.81 12.89
CA SER A 215 -6.54 -6.92 13.63
C SER A 215 -6.51 -8.21 12.80
N ARG A 216 -7.63 -8.56 12.14
CA ARG A 216 -7.71 -9.70 11.23
C ARG A 216 -6.73 -9.59 10.06
N MET A 217 -6.40 -8.38 9.60
CA MET A 217 -5.42 -8.15 8.54
C MET A 217 -3.96 -8.22 9.03
N TYR A 218 -3.68 -7.92 10.30
CA TYR A 218 -2.35 -8.09 10.87
C TYR A 218 -1.99 -9.55 11.11
N GLY A 219 -2.96 -10.36 11.54
CA GLY A 219 -2.72 -11.74 11.96
C GLY A 219 -2.05 -11.82 13.34
N PRO A 220 -1.53 -13.00 13.73
CA PRO A 220 -0.87 -13.18 15.01
C PRO A 220 0.40 -12.34 15.10
N TRP A 221 0.78 -11.95 16.31
CA TRP A 221 2.00 -11.19 16.55
C TRP A 221 3.23 -12.01 16.17
N GLY A 222 4.22 -11.35 15.56
CA GLY A 222 5.50 -11.97 15.23
C GLY A 222 6.19 -12.47 16.49
N GLN A 223 6.71 -13.70 16.44
CA GLN A 223 7.48 -14.26 17.54
C GLN A 223 8.84 -13.56 17.65
N LYS A 224 9.23 -13.20 18.88
CA LYS A 224 10.57 -12.65 19.14
C LYS A 224 11.60 -13.77 18.94
N ILE A 225 12.41 -13.66 17.91
CA ILE A 225 13.53 -14.57 17.68
C ILE A 225 14.59 -14.28 18.74
N PRO A 226 15.02 -15.26 19.56
CA PRO A 226 16.06 -15.05 20.55
C PRO A 226 17.39 -14.69 19.88
N ARG A 227 18.26 -13.95 20.59
CA ARG A 227 19.58 -13.56 20.05
C ARG A 227 20.41 -14.80 19.74
N ARG A 228 21.11 -14.76 18.60
CA ARG A 228 21.85 -15.90 18.00
C ARG A 228 22.90 -16.53 18.95
N HIS A 229 23.40 -15.79 19.94
CA HIS A 229 24.39 -16.30 20.89
C HIS A 229 23.79 -17.21 22.00
N ASN A 230 22.47 -17.22 22.21
CA ASN A 230 21.79 -18.04 23.23
C ASN A 230 21.00 -19.23 22.65
N ILE A 231 21.21 -19.59 21.37
CA ILE A 231 20.43 -20.63 20.68
C ILE A 231 20.58 -22.00 21.35
N TRP A 232 21.74 -22.28 21.96
CA TRP A 232 21.98 -23.55 22.66
C TRP A 232 21.08 -23.74 23.91
N GLN A 233 20.67 -22.65 24.58
CA GLN A 233 19.72 -22.71 25.70
C GLN A 233 18.27 -22.91 25.22
N PHE A 234 17.96 -22.51 23.98
CA PHE A 234 16.61 -22.61 23.42
C PHE A 234 16.26 -24.00 22.89
N ALA A 235 17.25 -24.75 22.40
CA ALA A 235 17.04 -26.15 22.01
C ALA A 235 16.55 -27.00 23.19
N GLU A 236 17.06 -26.72 24.39
CA GLU A 236 16.67 -27.38 25.63
C GLU A 236 15.24 -27.03 26.07
N ILE A 237 14.82 -25.76 25.89
CA ILE A 237 13.47 -25.28 26.18
C ILE A 237 12.44 -25.80 25.17
N LEU A 238 12.79 -25.88 23.89
CA LEU A 238 11.89 -26.43 22.86
C LEU A 238 11.67 -27.93 23.06
N HIS A 239 12.69 -28.70 23.46
CA HIS A 239 12.53 -30.12 23.80
C HIS A 239 11.59 -30.34 25.00
N LEU A 240 11.63 -29.46 26.00
CA LEU A 240 10.72 -29.48 27.16
C LEU A 240 9.29 -29.05 26.81
N SER A 241 9.12 -28.09 25.89
CA SER A 241 7.79 -27.67 25.42
C SER A 241 7.10 -28.71 24.52
N CYS A 242 7.87 -29.48 23.74
CA CYS A 242 7.35 -30.59 22.94
C CYS A 242 6.99 -31.82 23.79
N LEU A 243 7.68 -32.08 24.90
CA LEU A 243 7.35 -33.19 25.82
C LEU A 243 6.05 -32.94 26.60
N ASN A 244 5.71 -31.68 26.92
CA ASN A 244 4.48 -31.34 27.62
C ASN A 244 3.22 -31.32 26.74
N TYR A 245 3.34 -31.42 25.41
CA TYR A 245 2.18 -31.46 24.50
C TYR A 245 1.72 -32.89 24.16
N TYR A 246 2.45 -33.92 24.60
CA TYR A 246 2.10 -35.33 24.36
C TYR A 246 1.49 -36.05 25.58
N ILE A 247 1.24 -35.36 26.70
CA ILE A 247 0.58 -35.93 27.88
C ILE A 247 -0.66 -35.10 28.26
N THR A 248 -1.67 -35.10 27.40
CA THR A 248 -3.08 -35.07 27.82
C THR A 248 -3.90 -35.89 26.83
N PRO A 249 -4.09 -37.19 27.04
CA PRO A 249 -5.15 -37.94 26.40
C PRO A 249 -6.47 -37.72 27.16
N ILE A 250 -7.52 -37.41 26.40
CA ILE A 250 -8.94 -37.73 26.66
C ILE A 250 -9.63 -36.94 27.80
N VAL A 251 -10.62 -36.10 27.46
CA VAL A 251 -12.08 -36.26 27.60
C VAL A 251 -12.77 -35.12 26.84
#